data_AF-A0AAD5XBA1-F1
#
_entry.id   AF-A0AAD5XBA1-F1
#
_cell.length_a   1.000
_cell.length_b   1.000
_cell.length_c   1.000
_cell.angle_alpha   90.00
_cell.angle_beta   90.00
_cell.angle_gamma   90.00
#
_symmetry.space_group_name_H-M   'P 1'
#
loop_
_entity.id
_entity.type
_entity.pdbx_description
1 polymer ?
#
loop_
_entity_poly.entity_id
_entity_poly.type
_entity_poly.pdbx_seq_one_letter_code
_entity_poly.pdbx_strand_id
1 'polypeptide(L)'
;MEGEIEKGEDKADVKELVDAKETNKTSVHWEWLSRIGAEERGVEWCPPEERLDRSPWDSFTFWFSVNVAATTVPIGLLGPEFGLGLKDSLCTVIFFNILGCLLIALCAIQGPITGLRQMIIARYSFGFYGGVFLSFINIITQAGFAVVAILVGGQSLQA
;
A
#
# COMPACT_ATOMS: atom_id res chain seq x y z
N MET A 1 36.25 5.04 25.78
CA MET A 1 35.23 5.50 26.75
C MET A 1 34.04 6.18 26.08
N GLU A 2 34.09 6.53 24.79
CA GLU A 2 32.98 7.18 24.07
C GLU A 2 31.88 6.20 23.58
N GLY A 3 32.18 4.91 23.39
CA GLY A 3 31.23 3.93 22.86
C GLY A 3 30.16 3.40 23.84
N GLU A 4 30.24 3.75 25.13
CA GLU A 4 29.21 3.37 26.12
C GLU A 4 28.17 4.48 26.35
N ILE A 5 28.49 5.73 26.00
CA ILE A 5 27.62 6.90 26.22
C ILE A 5 26.54 6.97 25.12
N GLU A 6 26.92 6.76 23.84
CA GLU A 6 25.97 6.73 22.70
C GLU A 6 24.92 5.60 22.82
N LYS A 7 25.29 4.46 23.43
CA LYS A 7 24.41 3.30 23.60
C LYS A 7 23.42 3.46 24.77
N GLY A 8 23.67 4.44 25.64
CA GLY A 8 22.82 4.79 26.78
C GLY A 8 21.73 5.78 26.41
N GLU A 9 22.03 6.77 25.57
CA GLU A 9 21.06 7.75 25.05
C GLU A 9 20.02 7.08 24.13
N ASP A 10 20.43 6.24 23.18
CA ASP A 10 19.52 5.52 22.27
C ASP A 10 18.54 4.59 23.03
N LYS A 11 18.97 4.00 24.15
CA LYS A 11 18.08 3.18 25.01
C LYS A 11 17.12 4.01 25.85
N ALA A 12 17.53 5.20 26.28
CA ALA A 12 16.69 6.12 27.03
C ALA A 12 15.60 6.68 26.12
N ASP A 13 15.97 7.09 24.90
CA ASP A 13 15.05 7.59 23.88
C ASP A 13 14.06 6.50 23.44
N VAL A 14 14.53 5.27 23.19
CA VAL A 14 13.62 4.15 22.84
C VAL A 14 12.65 3.84 23.99
N LYS A 15 13.09 3.93 25.25
CA LYS A 15 12.20 3.71 26.40
C LYS A 15 11.16 4.82 26.55
N GLU A 16 11.56 6.08 26.35
CA GLU A 16 10.65 7.23 26.37
C GLU A 16 9.65 7.18 25.21
N LEU A 17 10.07 6.73 24.02
CA LEU A 17 9.19 6.51 22.87
C LEU A 17 8.21 5.34 23.08
N VAL A 18 8.61 4.30 23.82
CA VAL A 18 7.74 3.17 24.21
C VAL A 18 6.73 3.63 25.26
N ASP A 19 7.17 4.34 26.30
CA ASP A 19 6.31 4.87 27.36
C ASP A 19 5.31 5.91 26.82
N ALA A 20 5.73 6.76 25.86
CA ALA A 20 4.87 7.71 25.15
C ALA A 20 3.82 7.01 24.26
N LYS A 21 4.14 5.82 23.72
CA LYS A 21 3.20 5.01 22.94
C LYS A 21 2.14 4.36 23.84
N GLU A 22 2.53 3.87 25.01
CA GLU A 22 1.61 3.31 26.00
C GLU A 22 0.65 4.35 26.59
N THR A 23 1.14 5.57 26.84
CA THR A 23 0.28 6.69 27.28
C THR A 23 -0.63 7.20 26.17
N ASN A 24 -0.22 7.14 24.90
CA ASN A 24 -1.11 7.51 23.80
C ASN A 24 -2.25 6.50 23.65
N LYS A 25 -1.98 5.19 23.77
CA LYS A 25 -2.96 4.10 23.60
C LYS A 25 -4.11 4.09 24.63
N THR A 26 -3.94 4.77 25.76
CA THR A 26 -4.99 4.92 26.81
C THR A 26 -5.92 6.12 26.59
N SER A 27 -5.77 6.86 25.48
CA SER A 27 -6.70 7.96 25.15
C SER A 27 -8.08 7.43 24.72
N VAL A 28 -9.14 8.15 25.10
CA VAL A 28 -10.56 7.87 24.79
C VAL A 28 -10.83 7.64 23.30
N HIS A 29 -10.01 8.21 22.42
CA HIS A 29 -10.12 8.04 20.98
C HIS A 29 -9.67 6.65 20.51
N TRP A 30 -8.68 6.03 21.16
CA TRP A 30 -8.21 4.69 20.81
C TRP A 30 -9.18 3.61 21.27
N GLU A 31 -9.86 3.81 22.40
CA GLU A 31 -10.93 2.91 22.84
C GLU A 31 -12.16 2.98 21.92
N TRP A 32 -12.44 4.13 21.33
CA TRP A 32 -13.46 4.24 20.29
C TRP A 32 -13.04 3.55 18.99
N LEU A 33 -11.79 3.77 18.54
CA LEU A 33 -11.22 3.13 17.35
C LEU A 33 -11.19 1.60 17.47
N SER A 34 -10.84 1.07 18.64
CA SER A 34 -10.83 -0.37 18.91
C SER A 34 -12.22 -1.00 18.85
N ARG A 35 -13.24 -0.30 19.37
CA ARG A 35 -14.64 -0.74 19.35
C ARG A 35 -15.25 -0.78 17.95
N ILE A 36 -14.81 0.07 17.04
CA ILE A 36 -15.26 0.05 15.64
C ILE A 36 -14.47 -0.94 14.77
N GLY A 37 -13.51 -1.67 15.35
CA GLY A 37 -12.66 -2.61 14.63
C GLY A 37 -11.67 -1.94 13.67
N ALA A 38 -11.31 -0.67 13.93
CA ALA A 38 -10.29 0.00 13.13
C ALA A 38 -8.91 -0.62 13.41
N GLU A 39 -8.10 -0.78 12.36
CA GLU A 39 -6.76 -1.35 12.47
C GLU A 39 -5.87 -0.43 13.34
N GLU A 40 -5.55 -0.88 14.55
CA GLU A 40 -4.72 -0.13 15.51
C GLU A 40 -3.22 -0.19 15.20
N ARG A 41 -2.81 -1.09 14.30
CA ARG A 41 -1.40 -1.29 13.94
C ARG A 41 -1.02 -0.44 12.74
N GLY A 42 0.04 0.35 12.90
CA GLY A 42 0.57 1.20 11.83
C GLY A 42 1.74 0.58 11.05
N VAL A 43 2.91 0.49 11.71
CA VAL A 43 4.20 0.10 11.08
C VAL A 43 4.81 -1.12 11.76
N GLU A 44 4.14 -1.63 12.79
CA GLU A 44 4.63 -2.74 13.59
C GLU A 44 4.49 -4.06 12.84
N TRP A 45 5.39 -4.98 13.16
CA TRP A 45 5.35 -6.33 12.61
C TRP A 45 4.10 -7.08 13.09
N CYS A 46 3.40 -7.74 12.16
CA CYS A 46 2.24 -8.55 12.48
C CYS A 46 2.67 -10.01 12.80
N PRO A 47 2.49 -10.48 14.05
CA PRO A 47 2.80 -11.85 14.43
C PRO A 47 1.93 -12.86 13.68
N PRO A 48 2.42 -14.10 13.44
CA PRO A 48 1.69 -15.11 12.67
C PRO A 48 0.30 -15.47 13.22
N GLU A 49 0.13 -15.33 14.53
CA GLU A 49 -1.10 -15.62 15.28
C GLU A 49 -2.23 -14.63 14.99
N GLU A 50 -1.88 -13.39 14.61
CA GLU A 50 -2.84 -12.31 14.36
C GLU A 50 -3.12 -12.11 12.86
N ARG A 51 -2.57 -12.96 11.99
CA ARG A 51 -2.86 -13.00 10.55
C ARG A 51 -4.16 -13.76 10.30
N LEU A 52 -5.27 -13.16 10.74
CA LEU A 52 -6.62 -13.75 10.74
C LEU A 52 -7.29 -13.72 9.36
N ASP A 53 -6.87 -12.80 8.48
CA ASP A 53 -7.50 -12.58 7.18
C ASP A 53 -6.93 -13.54 6.12
N ARG A 54 -7.50 -14.75 6.07
CA ARG A 54 -7.09 -15.79 5.10
C ARG A 54 -8.11 -16.07 3.99
N SER A 55 -9.26 -15.40 4.01
CA SER A 55 -10.29 -15.64 3.00
C SER A 55 -9.88 -15.04 1.65
N PRO A 56 -9.77 -15.85 0.58
CA PRO A 56 -9.51 -15.34 -0.76
C PRO A 56 -10.61 -14.39 -1.25
N TRP A 57 -11.82 -14.53 -0.72
CA TRP A 57 -12.97 -13.68 -1.05
C TRP A 57 -12.82 -12.25 -0.55
N ASP A 58 -12.18 -12.04 0.60
CA ASP A 58 -11.97 -10.71 1.16
C ASP A 58 -10.96 -9.95 0.31
N SER A 59 -9.88 -10.65 -0.11
CA SER A 59 -8.91 -10.12 -1.07
C SER A 59 -9.57 -9.84 -2.43
N PHE A 60 -10.38 -10.76 -2.96
CA PHE A 60 -11.07 -10.56 -4.23
C PHE A 60 -12.02 -9.36 -4.18
N THR A 61 -12.84 -9.24 -3.14
CA THR A 61 -13.82 -8.16 -2.99
C THR A 61 -13.12 -6.81 -2.83
N PHE A 62 -12.03 -6.77 -2.05
CA PHE A 62 -11.20 -5.57 -1.93
C PHE A 62 -10.62 -5.14 -3.27
N TRP A 63 -9.99 -6.06 -4.01
CA TRP A 63 -9.40 -5.75 -5.31
C TRP A 63 -10.44 -5.43 -6.37
N PHE A 64 -11.58 -6.11 -6.36
CA PHE A 64 -12.70 -5.81 -7.23
C PHE A 64 -13.19 -4.38 -7.00
N SER A 65 -13.39 -3.98 -5.74
CA SER A 65 -13.80 -2.62 -5.39
C SER A 65 -12.82 -1.55 -5.88
N VAL A 66 -11.51 -1.83 -5.87
CA VAL A 66 -10.48 -0.87 -6.34
C VAL A 66 -10.42 -0.80 -7.87
N ASN A 67 -10.66 -1.93 -8.56
CA ASN A 67 -10.59 -1.99 -10.01
C ASN A 67 -11.84 -1.48 -10.71
N VAL A 68 -13.00 -1.45 -10.04
CA VAL A 68 -14.20 -0.76 -10.54
C VAL A 68 -14.02 0.76 -10.34
N ALA A 69 -13.11 1.33 -11.12
CA ALA A 69 -12.81 2.75 -11.12
C ALA A 69 -12.99 3.33 -12.54
N ALA A 70 -13.62 4.51 -12.61
CA ALA A 70 -13.86 5.23 -13.87
C ALA A 70 -12.56 5.56 -14.64
N THR A 71 -11.42 5.59 -13.93
CA THR A 71 -10.09 5.82 -14.51
C THR A 71 -9.64 4.73 -15.49
N THR A 72 -10.26 3.55 -15.47
CA THR A 72 -9.94 2.44 -16.38
C THR A 72 -10.62 2.54 -17.74
N VAL A 73 -11.73 3.27 -17.83
CA VAL A 73 -12.53 3.40 -19.06
C VAL A 73 -11.75 4.08 -20.20
N PRO A 74 -11.07 5.23 -19.99
CA PRO A 74 -10.29 5.88 -21.04
C PRO A 74 -9.18 4.97 -21.59
N ILE A 75 -8.54 4.18 -20.73
CA ILE A 75 -7.45 3.27 -21.11
C ILE A 75 -7.98 2.18 -22.06
N GLY A 76 -9.20 1.68 -21.83
CA GLY A 76 -9.84 0.71 -22.72
C GLY A 76 -10.25 1.30 -24.08
N LEU A 77 -10.63 2.59 -24.12
CA LEU A 77 -10.99 3.29 -25.35
C LEU A 77 -9.80 3.58 -26.27
N LEU A 78 -8.57 3.59 -25.74
CA LEU A 78 -7.37 3.83 -26.54
C LEU A 78 -7.11 2.73 -27.58
N GLY A 79 -7.57 1.50 -27.35
CA GLY A 79 -7.32 0.38 -28.27
C GLY A 79 -7.80 0.63 -29.71
N PRO A 80 -9.09 0.98 -29.90
CA PRO A 80 -9.62 1.41 -31.20
C PRO A 80 -8.95 2.66 -31.78
N GLU A 81 -8.53 3.62 -30.95
CA GLU A 81 -7.85 4.84 -31.41
C GLU A 81 -6.49 4.54 -32.05
N PHE A 82 -5.80 3.48 -31.62
CA PHE A 82 -4.56 3.01 -32.25
C PHE A 82 -4.77 2.19 -33.53
N GLY A 83 -6.01 2.06 -34.02
CA GLY A 83 -6.33 1.35 -35.26
C GLY A 83 -6.34 -0.18 -35.14
N LEU A 84 -6.29 -0.72 -33.91
CA LEU A 84 -6.44 -2.16 -33.66
C LEU A 84 -7.92 -2.55 -33.66
N GLY A 85 -8.23 -3.70 -34.27
CA GLY A 85 -9.56 -4.30 -34.16
C GLY A 85 -9.91 -4.63 -32.71
N LEU A 86 -11.20 -4.67 -32.37
CA LEU A 86 -11.66 -4.99 -31.00
C LEU A 86 -11.09 -6.30 -30.46
N LYS A 87 -10.93 -7.31 -31.33
CA LYS A 87 -10.36 -8.61 -30.96
C LYS A 87 -8.88 -8.53 -30.60
N ASP A 88 -8.09 -7.81 -31.41
CA ASP A 88 -6.65 -7.68 -31.23
C ASP A 88 -6.32 -6.80 -30.03
N SER A 89 -7.09 -5.73 -29.83
CA SER A 89 -7.01 -4.88 -28.63
C SER A 89 -7.30 -5.69 -27.36
N LEU A 90 -8.39 -6.47 -27.34
CA LEU A 90 -8.76 -7.29 -26.19
C LEU A 90 -7.69 -8.36 -25.88
N CYS A 91 -7.18 -9.05 -26.89
CA CYS A 91 -6.10 -10.04 -26.71
C CYS A 91 -4.83 -9.39 -26.15
N THR A 92 -4.47 -8.20 -26.65
CA THR A 92 -3.30 -7.44 -26.19
C THR A 92 -3.46 -7.02 -24.72
N VAL A 93 -4.62 -6.46 -24.36
CA VAL A 93 -4.91 -6.04 -22.97
C VAL A 93 -4.85 -7.23 -22.02
N ILE A 94 -5.49 -8.36 -22.36
CA ILE A 94 -5.47 -9.56 -21.51
C ILE A 94 -4.04 -10.09 -21.35
N PHE A 95 -3.27 -10.14 -22.44
CA PHE A 95 -1.89 -10.63 -22.40
C PHE A 95 -1.00 -9.80 -21.49
N PHE A 96 -1.02 -8.47 -21.64
CA PHE A 96 -0.24 -7.58 -20.77
C PHE A 96 -0.76 -7.55 -19.33
N ASN A 97 -2.06 -7.69 -19.12
CA ASN A 97 -2.64 -7.80 -17.79
C ASN A 97 -2.12 -9.05 -17.06
N ILE A 98 -2.12 -10.22 -17.71
CA ILE A 98 -1.58 -11.45 -17.12
C ILE A 98 -0.09 -11.28 -16.80
N LEU A 99 0.70 -10.74 -17.72
CA LEU A 99 2.14 -10.49 -17.48
C LEU A 99 2.38 -9.53 -16.31
N GLY A 100 1.63 -8.43 -16.24
CA GLY A 100 1.73 -7.48 -15.13
C GLY A 100 1.30 -8.08 -13.80
N CYS A 101 0.18 -8.82 -13.79
CA CYS A 101 -0.31 -9.51 -12.61
C CYS A 101 0.66 -10.57 -12.11
N LEU A 102 1.36 -11.29 -13.00
CA LEU A 102 2.39 -12.25 -12.60
C LEU A 102 3.55 -11.58 -11.83
N LEU A 103 4.06 -10.45 -12.33
CA LEU A 103 5.12 -9.71 -11.65
C LEU A 103 4.66 -9.20 -10.28
N ILE A 104 3.44 -8.65 -10.22
CA ILE A 104 2.86 -8.16 -8.97
C ILE A 104 2.59 -9.31 -8.01
N ALA A 105 2.14 -10.47 -8.49
CA ALA A 105 1.91 -11.65 -7.66
C ALA A 105 3.19 -12.13 -6.97
N LEU A 106 4.33 -12.10 -7.67
CA LEU A 106 5.63 -12.42 -7.07
C LEU A 106 5.98 -11.45 -5.93
N CYS A 107 5.72 -10.15 -6.10
CA CYS A 107 5.91 -9.16 -5.04
C CYS A 107 4.88 -9.32 -3.91
N ALA A 108 3.66 -9.72 -4.22
CA ALA A 108 2.58 -9.90 -3.25
C ALA A 108 2.88 -11.04 -2.26
N ILE A 109 3.62 -12.08 -2.67
CA ILE A 109 4.07 -13.18 -1.79
C ILE A 109 4.94 -12.68 -0.63
N GLN A 110 5.69 -11.58 -0.82
CA GLN A 110 6.59 -11.03 0.20
C GLN A 110 5.83 -10.43 1.39
N GLY A 111 4.60 -9.94 1.17
CA GLY A 111 3.74 -9.36 2.21
C GLY A 111 3.35 -10.35 3.32
N PRO A 112 2.64 -11.46 3.02
CA PRO A 112 2.17 -12.41 4.03
C PRO A 112 3.31 -13.20 4.70
N ILE A 113 4.46 -13.37 4.04
CA ILE A 113 5.62 -14.05 4.62
C ILE A 113 6.26 -13.16 5.69
N THR A 114 6.58 -11.91 5.33
CA THR A 114 7.30 -11.00 6.24
C THR A 114 6.39 -10.39 7.30
N GLY A 115 5.09 -10.27 7.04
CA GLY A 115 4.16 -9.59 7.95
C GLY A 115 4.46 -8.10 8.11
N LEU A 116 5.20 -7.53 7.15
CA LEU A 116 5.60 -6.13 7.10
C LEU A 116 5.00 -5.46 5.85
N ARG A 117 4.71 -4.16 5.96
CA ARG A 117 4.26 -3.36 4.82
C ARG A 117 5.39 -3.28 3.77
N GLN A 118 5.02 -3.33 2.49
CA GLN A 118 5.96 -3.33 1.36
C GLN A 118 7.00 -2.19 1.43
N MET A 119 6.63 -1.02 1.96
CA MET A 119 7.57 0.11 2.15
C MET A 119 8.67 -0.16 3.19
N ILE A 120 8.38 -0.94 4.23
CA ILE A 120 9.36 -1.32 5.26
C ILE A 120 10.32 -2.34 4.66
N ILE A 121 9.81 -3.29 3.86
CA ILE A 121 10.62 -4.28 3.14
C ILE A 121 11.61 -3.56 2.20
N ALA A 122 11.16 -2.53 1.48
CA ALA A 122 12.02 -1.74 0.61
C ALA A 122 13.17 -1.05 1.37
N ARG A 123 12.94 -0.60 2.61
CA ARG A 123 13.99 -0.02 3.48
C ARG A 123 15.06 -1.04 3.88
N TYR A 124 14.68 -2.31 4.07
CA TYR A 124 15.66 -3.37 4.36
C TYR A 124 16.56 -3.69 3.16
N SER A 125 16.03 -3.58 1.94
CA SER A 125 16.80 -3.86 0.71
C SER A 125 17.71 -2.70 0.27
N PHE A 126 17.27 -1.45 0.41
CA PHE A 126 17.99 -0.26 -0.11
C PHE A 126 18.63 0.62 0.98
N GLY A 127 18.50 0.24 2.25
CA GLY A 127 18.98 1.02 3.39
C GLY A 127 18.10 2.22 3.73
N PHE A 128 18.54 3.05 4.69
CA PHE A 128 17.77 4.17 5.21
C PHE A 128 17.50 5.24 4.15
N TYR A 129 18.54 5.73 3.48
CA TYR A 129 18.42 6.77 2.46
C TYR A 129 17.65 6.31 1.22
N GLY A 130 17.82 5.05 0.80
CA GLY A 130 17.08 4.47 -0.31
C GLY A 130 15.59 4.29 0.00
N GLY A 131 15.25 3.88 1.22
CA GLY A 131 13.85 3.77 1.66
C GLY A 131 13.11 5.10 1.66
N VAL A 132 13.77 6.19 2.09
CA VAL A 132 13.19 7.54 2.05
C VAL A 132 12.92 7.99 0.62
N PHE A 133 13.87 7.78 -0.29
CA PHE A 133 13.72 8.13 -1.70
C PHE A 133 12.56 7.39 -2.38
N LEU A 134 12.48 6.07 -2.17
CA LEU A 134 11.39 5.24 -2.74
C LEU A 134 10.02 5.64 -2.17
N SER A 135 9.95 5.97 -0.88
CA SER A 135 8.71 6.44 -0.25
C SER A 135 8.25 7.77 -0.87
N PHE A 136 9.18 8.67 -1.15
CA PHE A 136 8.87 9.95 -1.79
C PHE A 136 8.32 9.77 -3.21
N ILE A 137 8.94 8.91 -4.02
CA ILE A 137 8.43 8.56 -5.37
C ILE A 137 7.04 7.94 -5.29
N ASN A 138 6.79 7.09 -4.29
CA ASN A 138 5.49 6.49 -4.12
C ASN A 138 4.41 7.54 -3.82
N ILE A 139 4.69 8.52 -2.96
CA ILE A 139 3.76 9.63 -2.69
C ILE A 139 3.44 10.40 -3.97
N ILE A 140 4.44 10.70 -4.79
CA ILE A 140 4.24 11.37 -6.09
C ILE A 140 3.35 10.53 -7.01
N THR A 141 3.60 9.23 -7.08
CA THR A 141 2.81 8.30 -7.91
C THR A 141 1.35 8.27 -7.48
N GLN A 142 1.10 8.19 -6.17
CA GLN A 142 -0.26 8.22 -5.62
C GLN A 142 -0.94 9.57 -5.84
N ALA A 143 -0.22 10.69 -5.72
CA ALA A 143 -0.74 12.01 -6.02
C ALA A 143 -1.14 12.12 -7.50
N GLY A 144 -0.32 11.61 -8.42
CA GLY A 144 -0.63 11.56 -9.84
C GLY A 144 -1.90 10.75 -10.12
N PHE A 145 -2.04 9.57 -9.51
CA PHE A 145 -3.26 8.76 -9.63
C PHE A 145 -4.50 9.49 -9.09
N ALA A 146 -4.38 10.17 -7.94
CA ALA A 146 -5.46 10.96 -7.36
C ALA A 146 -5.90 12.12 -8.29
N VAL A 147 -4.95 12.82 -8.91
CA VAL A 147 -5.26 13.88 -9.89
C VAL A 147 -6.04 13.32 -11.07
N VAL A 148 -5.59 12.20 -11.66
CA VAL A 148 -6.30 11.56 -12.79
C VAL A 148 -7.71 11.13 -12.38
N ALA A 149 -7.88 10.57 -11.18
CA ALA A 149 -9.19 10.18 -10.68
C ALA A 149 -10.15 11.36 -10.55
N ILE A 150 -9.68 12.50 -10.03
CA ILE A 150 -10.49 13.72 -9.93
C ILE A 150 -10.81 14.30 -11.31
N LEU A 151 -9.85 14.31 -12.25
CA LEU A 151 -10.08 14.78 -13.61
C LEU A 151 -11.15 13.97 -14.32
N VAL A 152 -11.04 12.63 -14.28
CA VAL A 152 -12.03 11.74 -14.88
C VAL A 152 -13.38 11.89 -14.17
N GLY A 153 -13.39 12.01 -12.84
CA GLY A 153 -14.62 12.27 -12.09
C GLY A 153 -15.29 13.60 -12.47
N GLY A 154 -14.50 14.65 -12.68
CA GLY A 154 -15.00 15.95 -13.13
C GLY A 154 -15.57 15.91 -14.55
N GLN A 155 -14.90 15.21 -15.48
CA GLN A 155 -15.42 15.00 -16.83
C GLN A 155 -16.73 14.22 -16.82
N SER A 156 -16.85 13.19 -15.97
CA SER A 156 -18.07 12.41 -15.83
C SER A 156 -19.25 13.20 -15.25
N LEU A 157 -19.00 14.27 -14.47
CA LEU A 157 -20.07 15.13 -13.93
C LEU A 157 -20.50 16.22 -14.93
N GLN A 158 -19.60 16.62 -15.84
CA GLN A 158 -19.87 17.61 -16.87
C GLN A 158 -20.66 17.02 -18.05
N ALA A 159 -20.48 15.73 -18.33
CA ALA A 159 -21.21 14.97 -19.36
C ALA A 159 -22.65 14.66 -18.92
#